data_AF-A0A962ZHE0-F1
#
_entry.id   AF-A0A962ZHE0-F1
#
_cell.length_a   1.000
_cell.length_b   1.000
_cell.length_c   1.000
_cell.angle_alpha   90.00
_cell.angle_beta   90.00
_cell.angle_gamma   90.00
#
_symmetry.space_group_name_H-M   'P 1'
#
loop_
_entity.id
_entity.type
_entity.pdbx_description
1 polymer ?
#
loop_
_entity_poly.entity_id
_entity_poly.type
_entity_poly.pdbx_seq_one_letter_code
_entity_poly.pdbx_strand_id
1 'polypeptide(L)' 'MQWVQKRLQLKARPRGVHLVTREVLDAVPELAGLEVGILHLFIQHTSASLAINENADPDVRADLER' A
#
# COMPACT_ATOMS: atom_id res chain seq x y z
N MET A 1 17.43 -12.45 13.21
CA MET A 1 16.13 -11.82 12.90
C MET A 1 16.41 -10.56 12.11
N GLN A 2 15.94 -10.49 10.87
CA GLN A 2 16.19 -9.35 10.00
C GLN A 2 15.02 -8.36 10.15
N TRP A 3 15.30 -7.17 10.68
CA TRP A 3 14.32 -6.08 10.75
C TRP A 3 14.69 -5.07 9.67
N VAL A 4 13.81 -4.90 8.68
CA VAL A 4 14.01 -3.96 7.58
C VAL A 4 13.00 -2.83 7.72
N GLN A 5 13.48 -1.60 7.65
CA GLN A 5 12.64 -0.42 7.66
C GLN A 5 13.03 0.49 6.51
N LYS A 6 12.05 0.90 5.71
CA LYS A 6 12.23 1.81 4.59
C LYS A 6 11.17 2.91 4.62
N ARG A 7 11.57 4.10 4.16
CA ARG A 7 10.63 5.18 3.83
C ARG A 7 10.45 5.17 2.32
N LEU A 8 9.21 5.11 1.88
CA LEU A 8 8.85 5.21 0.47
C LEU A 8 7.93 6.41 0.26
N GLN A 9 7.98 6.99 -0.94
CA GLN A 9 7.13 8.09 -1.35
C GLN A 9 6.24 7.62 -2.49
N LEU A 10 4.93 7.65 -2.24
CA LEU A 10 3.93 7.34 -3.26
C LEU A 10 3.79 8.52 -4.22
N LYS A 11 3.41 8.25 -5.48
CA LYS A 11 3.10 9.32 -6.43
C LYS A 11 1.91 10.14 -5.93
N ALA A 12 1.94 11.45 -6.16
CA ALA A 12 0.79 12.31 -5.89
C ALA A 12 -0.41 11.87 -6.73
N ARG A 13 -1.57 11.79 -6.09
CA ARG A 13 -2.84 11.41 -6.73
C ARG A 13 -3.91 12.44 -6.35
N PRO A 14 -4.91 12.68 -7.22
CA PRO A 14 -6.10 13.43 -6.83
C PRO A 14 -6.86 12.69 -5.73
N ARG A 15 -7.85 13.35 -5.10
CA ARG A 15 -8.75 12.70 -4.15
C ARG A 15 -9.37 11.45 -4.79
N GLY A 16 -9.37 10.35 -4.04
CA GLY A 16 -10.00 9.10 -4.44
C GLY A 16 -9.25 7.86 -3.95
N VAL A 17 -9.66 6.69 -4.43
CA VAL A 17 -9.05 5.40 -4.08
C VAL A 17 -8.05 4.95 -5.15
N HIS A 18 -6.78 4.75 -4.74
CA HIS A 18 -5.69 4.42 -5.65
C HIS A 18 -5.01 3.12 -5.25
N LEU A 19 -4.77 2.25 -6.23
CA LEU A 19 -3.98 1.04 -6.02
C LEU A 19 -2.51 1.39 -5.92
N VAL A 20 -1.89 1.03 -4.80
CA VAL A 20 -0.47 1.30 -4.52
C VAL A 20 0.36 0.03 -4.31
N THR A 21 -0.24 -1.15 -4.50
CA THR A 21 0.42 -2.46 -4.26
C THR A 21 1.75 -2.59 -4.99
N ARG A 22 1.81 -2.23 -6.28
CA ARG A 22 3.05 -2.30 -7.06
C ARG A 22 4.12 -1.33 -6.55
N GLU A 23 3.75 -0.06 -6.31
CA GLU A 23 4.67 0.95 -5.75
C GLU A 23 5.25 0.50 -4.39
N VAL A 24 4.45 -0.16 -3.55
CA VAL A 24 4.92 -0.70 -2.26
C VAL A 24 5.86 -1.90 -2.45
N LEU A 25 5.53 -2.85 -3.33
CA LEU A 25 6.36 -4.05 -3.59
C LEU A 25 7.70 -3.67 -4.23
N ASP A 26 7.70 -2.76 -5.20
CA ASP A 26 8.91 -2.28 -5.87
C ASP A 26 9.86 -1.56 -4.89
N ALA A 27 9.31 -0.92 -3.85
CA ALA A 27 10.10 -0.23 -2.83
C ALA A 27 10.72 -1.17 -1.78
N VAL A 28 10.22 -2.40 -1.64
CA VAL A 28 10.66 -3.39 -0.64
C VAL A 28 10.94 -4.75 -1.29
N PRO A 29 11.94 -4.84 -2.20
CA PRO A 29 12.29 -6.09 -2.89
C PRO A 29 12.74 -7.21 -1.93
N GLU A 30 13.18 -6.86 -0.72
CA GLU A 30 13.55 -7.82 0.32
C GLU A 30 12.40 -8.76 0.71
N LEU A 31 11.15 -8.36 0.50
CA LEU A 31 9.98 -9.21 0.75
C LEU A 31 10.02 -10.50 -0.07
N ALA A 32 10.60 -10.50 -1.26
CA ALA A 32 10.68 -11.68 -2.12
C ALA A 32 11.54 -12.81 -1.53
N GLY A 33 12.44 -12.49 -0.60
CA GLY A 33 13.28 -13.47 0.10
C GLY A 33 12.68 -14.00 1.41
N LEU A 34 11.49 -13.51 1.82
CA LEU A 34 10.84 -13.88 3.06
C LEU A 34 9.69 -14.86 2.79
N GLU A 35 9.80 -16.06 3.34
CA GLU A 35 8.70 -17.05 3.30
C GLU A 35 7.58 -16.68 4.29
N VAL A 36 7.95 -16.21 5.48
CA VAL A 36 7.03 -15.83 6.56
C VAL A 36 7.56 -14.60 7.27
N GLY A 37 6.68 -13.63 7.57
CA GLY A 37 7.04 -12.42 8.29
C GLY A 37 5.84 -11.50 8.55
N ILE A 38 6.12 -10.30 9.06
CA ILE A 38 5.13 -9.24 9.29
C ILE A 38 5.57 -8.01 8.50
N LEU A 39 4.69 -7.49 7.64
CA LEU A 39 4.85 -6.20 6.98
C LEU A 39 3.98 -5.16 7.69
N HIS A 40 4.63 -4.14 8.25
CA HIS A 40 3.93 -3.00 8.84
C HIS A 40 4.03 -1.79 7.89
N LEU A 41 2.88 -1.34 7.37
CA LEU A 41 2.79 -0.15 6.53
C LEU A 41 2.18 1.00 7.35
N PHE A 42 2.94 2.09 7.49
CA PHE A 42 2.49 3.28 8.20
C PHE A 42 2.47 4.48 7.25
N ILE A 43 1.28 5.07 7.09
CA ILE A 43 1.12 6.29 6.30
C ILE A 43 1.43 7.52 7.17
N GLN A 44 2.45 8.28 6.79
CA GLN A 44 2.88 9.50 7.47
C GLN A 44 2.09 10.72 6.95
N HIS A 45 0.77 10.61 6.91
CA HIS A 45 -0.14 11.66 6.46
C HIS A 45 -1.41 11.65 7.30
N THR A 46 -1.95 12.83 7.61
CA THR A 46 -3.22 12.98 8.34
C THR A 46 -4.44 13.05 7.43
N SER A 47 -4.22 13.26 6.13
CA SER A 47 -5.26 13.48 5.11
C SER A 47 -5.53 12.27 4.22
N ALA A 48 -4.91 11.12 4.52
CA ALA A 48 -5.01 9.90 3.73
C ALA A 48 -4.91 8.67 4.64
N SER A 49 -5.44 7.55 4.16
CA SER A 49 -5.40 6.25 4.86
C SER A 49 -4.93 5.14 3.93
N LEU A 50 -4.52 4.01 4.52
CA LEU A 50 -4.29 2.77 3.80
C LEU A 50 -5.43 1.81 4.13
N ALA A 51 -5.95 1.14 3.11
CA ALA A 51 -6.93 0.09 3.24
C ALA A 51 -6.50 -1.13 2.43
N ILE A 52 -6.83 -2.32 2.92
CA ILE A 52 -6.70 -3.56 2.17
C ILE A 52 -8.12 -3.98 1.79
N ASN A 53 -8.34 -4.20 0.50
CA ASN A 53 -9.65 -4.58 -0.03
C ASN A 53 -9.48 -5.51 -1.24
N GLU A 54 -10.56 -6.14 -1.67
CA GLU A 54 -10.59 -6.94 -2.87
C GLU A 54 -10.33 -6.07 -4.11
N ASN A 55 -9.42 -6.54 -4.98
CA ASN A 55 -9.08 -5.89 -6.24
C ASN A 55 -9.59 -6.71 -7.45
N ALA A 56 -10.76 -7.33 -7.31
CA ALA A 56 -11.40 -8.10 -8.37
C ALA A 56 -12.40 -7.26 -9.17
N ASP A 57 -13.04 -6.27 -8.53
CA ASP A 57 -14.12 -5.50 -9.12
C ASP A 57 -13.78 -3.99 -9.18
N PRO A 58 -13.74 -3.37 -10.38
CA PRO A 58 -13.56 -1.93 -10.51
C PRO A 58 -14.64 -1.10 -9.80
N ASP A 59 -15.84 -1.66 -9.57
CA ASP A 59 -16.97 -0.97 -8.94
C ASP A 59 -16.74 -0.74 -7.43
N VAL A 60 -15.89 -1.55 -6.77
CA VAL A 60 -15.50 -1.36 -5.36
C VAL A 60 -14.88 0.01 -5.11
N ARG A 61 -14.19 0.59 -6.11
CA ARG A 61 -13.61 1.94 -5.97
C ARG A 61 -14.67 3.03 -6.03
N ALA A 62 -15.71 2.84 -6.84
CA ALA A 62 -16.81 3.79 -6.96
C ALA A 62 -17.68 3.77 -5.69
N ASP A 63 -17.87 2.60 -5.08
CA ASP A 63 -18.62 2.45 -3.83
C ASP A 63 -17.91 3.08 -2.62
N LEU A 64 -16.58 3.07 -2.59
CA LEU A 64 -15.80 3.70 -1.53
C LEU A 64 -15.75 5.24 -1.61
N GLU A 65 -16.11 5.82 -2.75
CA GLU A 65 -16.15 7.28 -2.96
C GLU A 65 -17.54 7.90 -2.75
N ARG A 66 -18.57 7.09 -2.49
CA ARG A 66 -19.93 7.55 -2.18
C ARG A 66 -20.06 8.18 -0.79
#